data_AF-A0A938N1V1-F1
#
_entry.id   AF-A0A938N1V1-F1
#
_cell.length_a   1.000
_cell.length_b   1.000
_cell.length_c   1.000
_cell.angle_alpha   90.00
_cell.angle_beta   90.00
_cell.angle_gamma   90.00
#
_symmetry.space_group_name_H-M   'P 1'
#
loop_
_entity.id
_entity.type
_entity.pdbx_description
1 polymer ?
#
loop_
_entity_poly.entity_id
_entity_poly.type
_entity_poly.pdbx_seq_one_letter_code
_entity_poly.pdbx_strand_id
1 'polypeptide(L)'
;MRKYQRPHETVYLADFTDDSDRVHAAAWLTPGATNFRIGVYYDLWRANNVQGQPTTDPTATQRIAPKRHAGGSNAMFLDGHAQIIPATDLVRLRRWDDYDYTSVTP
;
A
#
# COMPACT_ATOMS: atom_id res chain seq x y z
N MET A 1 24.04 -4.28 -0.41
CA MET A 1 22.82 -3.83 -1.12
C MET A 1 22.07 -5.09 -1.51
N ARG A 2 20.98 -5.43 -0.82
CA ARG A 2 20.16 -6.56 -1.24
C ARG A 2 19.42 -6.18 -2.51
N LYS A 3 19.34 -7.11 -3.46
CA LYS A 3 18.74 -6.89 -4.77
C LYS A 3 17.27 -7.27 -4.64
N TYR A 4 16.35 -6.36 -4.98
CA TYR A 4 14.92 -6.69 -5.09
C TYR A 4 14.80 -7.91 -6.01
N GLN A 5 14.22 -9.00 -5.51
CA GLN A 5 14.23 -10.28 -6.23
C GLN A 5 13.25 -10.28 -7.40
N ARG A 6 12.15 -9.51 -7.28
CA ARG A 6 11.03 -9.51 -8.24
C ARG A 6 10.49 -8.09 -8.49
N PRO A 7 11.34 -7.13 -8.89
CA PRO A 7 10.92 -5.72 -8.95
C PRO A 7 9.80 -5.47 -9.97
N HIS A 8 9.68 -6.31 -10.99
CA HIS A 8 8.60 -6.28 -11.99
C HIS A 8 7.28 -6.95 -11.52
N GLU A 9 7.27 -7.65 -10.39
CA GLU A 9 6.05 -8.26 -9.83
C GLU A 9 5.57 -7.55 -8.55
N THR A 10 6.48 -6.85 -7.88
CA THR A 10 6.22 -6.12 -6.64
C THR A 10 5.66 -4.72 -6.94
N VAL A 11 4.41 -4.54 -6.57
CA VAL A 11 3.70 -3.26 -6.56
C VAL A 11 4.31 -2.35 -5.52
N TYR A 12 4.57 -1.12 -5.96
CA TYR A 12 5.08 -0.02 -5.16
C TYR A 12 3.96 1.00 -4.85
N LEU A 13 3.10 1.27 -5.83
CA LEU A 13 2.00 2.23 -5.69
C LEU A 13 0.78 1.73 -6.47
N ALA A 14 -0.41 1.94 -5.92
CA ALA A 14 -1.68 1.77 -6.62
C ALA A 14 -2.65 2.88 -6.20
N ASP A 15 -3.87 2.88 -6.72
CA ASP A 15 -4.87 3.87 -6.33
C ASP A 15 -5.17 3.80 -4.84
N PHE A 16 -5.20 4.96 -4.20
CA PHE A 16 -5.48 5.08 -2.78
C PHE A 16 -6.98 4.92 -2.48
N THR A 17 -7.28 4.34 -1.31
CA THR A 17 -8.66 4.23 -0.83
C THR A 17 -9.32 5.60 -0.73
N ASP A 18 -10.64 5.62 -0.89
CA ASP A 18 -11.40 6.84 -0.65
C ASP A 18 -11.46 7.17 0.83
N ASP A 19 -11.40 8.46 1.14
CA ASP A 19 -11.63 9.03 2.47
C ASP A 19 -12.75 10.07 2.36
N SER A 20 -13.92 9.60 1.92
CA SER A 20 -15.08 10.46 1.59
C SER A 20 -15.51 11.34 2.77
N ASP A 21 -15.41 10.80 3.98
CA ASP A 21 -15.80 11.47 5.22
C ASP A 21 -14.65 12.25 5.87
N ARG A 22 -13.47 12.28 5.21
CA ARG A 22 -12.24 12.94 5.69
C ARG A 22 -11.77 12.44 7.06
N VAL A 23 -12.16 11.23 7.47
CA VAL A 23 -11.80 10.66 8.77
C VAL A 23 -10.30 10.48 8.86
N HIS A 24 -9.68 10.01 7.78
CA HIS A 24 -8.25 9.81 7.72
C HIS A 24 -7.50 11.14 7.59
N ALA A 25 -7.90 12.00 6.65
CA ALA A 25 -7.31 13.32 6.48
C ALA A 25 -7.36 14.15 7.78
N ALA A 26 -8.47 14.14 8.52
CA ALA A 26 -8.61 14.87 9.78
C ALA A 26 -7.71 14.32 10.89
N ALA A 27 -7.54 13.00 10.97
CA ALA A 27 -6.64 12.39 11.95
C ALA A 27 -5.16 12.61 11.62
N TRP A 28 -4.82 12.84 10.35
CA TRP A 28 -3.45 12.74 9.84
C TRP A 28 -2.82 14.09 9.50
N LEU A 29 -3.61 15.02 8.96
CA LEU A 29 -3.21 16.38 8.60
C LEU A 29 -3.47 17.37 9.75
N THR A 30 -3.19 16.94 10.97
CA THR A 30 -3.30 17.79 12.16
C THR A 30 -2.20 18.85 12.16
N PRO A 31 -2.45 20.07 12.69
CA PRO A 31 -1.40 21.07 12.85
C PRO A 31 -0.17 20.50 13.58
N GLY A 32 1.02 20.69 13.01
CA GLY A 32 2.27 20.16 13.55
C GLY A 32 2.60 18.70 13.19
N ALA A 33 1.79 18.04 12.35
CA ALA A 33 2.15 16.72 11.81
C ALA A 33 3.45 16.81 10.99
N THR A 34 4.38 15.90 11.24
CA THR A 34 5.65 15.82 10.49
C THR A 34 5.46 15.03 9.19
N ASN A 35 6.31 15.32 8.20
CA ASN A 35 6.36 14.52 6.96
C ASN A 35 6.57 13.04 7.25
N PHE A 36 7.33 12.69 8.30
CA PHE A 36 7.50 11.30 8.72
C PHE A 36 6.16 10.67 9.15
N ARG A 37 5.39 11.36 10.00
CA ARG A 37 4.06 10.89 10.45
C ARG A 37 3.08 10.74 9.28
N ILE A 38 3.15 11.64 8.29
CA ILE A 38 2.35 11.56 7.07
C ILE A 38 2.85 10.42 6.16
N GLY A 39 4.16 10.23 6.05
CA GLY A 39 4.80 9.22 5.22
C GLY A 39 4.40 7.79 5.61
N VAL A 40 4.19 7.52 6.90
CA VAL A 40 3.71 6.22 7.40
C VAL A 40 2.37 5.82 6.78
N TYR A 41 1.55 6.75 6.27
CA TYR A 41 0.30 6.39 5.59
C TYR A 41 0.51 5.82 4.20
N TYR A 42 1.58 6.20 3.51
CA TYR A 42 1.92 5.67 2.19
C TYR A 42 2.64 4.31 2.28
N ASP A 43 3.02 3.88 3.47
CA ASP A 43 3.73 2.62 3.71
C ASP A 43 2.76 1.43 3.89
N LEU A 44 2.77 0.46 2.98
CA LEU A 44 1.84 -0.68 3.02
C LEU A 44 2.40 -1.88 3.80
N TRP A 45 2.94 -1.63 4.99
CA TRP A 45 3.61 -2.62 5.83
C TRP A 45 2.70 -3.75 6.34
N ARG A 46 1.41 -3.48 6.61
CA ARG A 46 0.50 -4.46 7.23
C ARG A 46 -0.40 -5.12 6.19
N ALA A 47 -0.69 -6.40 6.37
CA ALA A 47 -1.61 -7.14 5.50
C ALA A 47 -2.98 -6.45 5.35
N ASN A 48 -3.50 -5.84 6.43
CA ASN A 48 -4.76 -5.12 6.41
C ASN A 48 -4.74 -3.87 5.52
N ASN A 49 -3.56 -3.25 5.30
CA ASN A 49 -3.42 -2.11 4.39
C ASN A 49 -3.75 -2.49 2.93
N VAL A 50 -3.58 -3.78 2.60
CA VAL A 50 -3.83 -4.35 1.28
C VAL A 50 -5.19 -5.05 1.22
N GLN A 51 -5.46 -5.96 2.15
CA GLN A 51 -6.61 -6.86 2.09
C GLN A 51 -7.91 -6.24 2.62
N GLY A 52 -7.79 -5.20 3.45
CA GLY A 52 -8.92 -4.58 4.13
C GLY A 52 -9.49 -5.46 5.24
N GLN A 53 -9.44 -4.96 6.47
CA GLN A 53 -10.11 -5.54 7.63
C GLN A 53 -10.65 -4.39 8.49
N PRO A 54 -11.82 -4.56 9.15
CA PRO A 54 -12.33 -3.56 10.08
C PRO A 54 -11.30 -3.25 11.17
N THR A 55 -10.96 -1.98 11.35
CA THR A 55 -10.00 -1.54 12.36
C THR A 55 -10.23 -0.08 12.71
N THR A 56 -10.00 0.27 13.97
CA THR A 56 -9.96 1.67 14.45
C THR A 56 -8.53 2.21 14.49
N ASP A 57 -7.52 1.37 14.26
CA ASP A 57 -6.11 1.77 14.18
C ASP A 57 -5.83 2.38 12.80
N PRO A 58 -5.51 3.69 12.70
CA PRO A 58 -5.24 4.35 11.43
C PRO A 58 -4.00 3.80 10.71
N THR A 59 -3.11 3.10 11.42
CA THR A 59 -1.96 2.43 10.81
C THR A 59 -2.33 1.09 10.15
N ALA A 60 -3.48 0.51 10.51
CA ALA A 60 -3.95 -0.78 10.01
C ALA A 60 -5.07 -0.68 8.96
N THR A 61 -5.65 0.50 8.72
CA THR A 61 -6.74 0.69 7.74
C THR A 61 -6.31 0.26 6.33
N GLN A 62 -7.26 -0.15 5.49
CA GLN A 62 -6.98 -0.39 4.07
C GLN A 62 -6.57 0.92 3.41
N ARG A 63 -5.57 0.87 2.53
CA ARG A 63 -4.98 2.06 1.91
C ARG A 63 -5.04 2.04 0.40
N ILE A 64 -5.25 0.86 -0.18
CA ILE A 64 -5.46 0.70 -1.62
C ILE A 64 -6.94 0.65 -1.95
N ALA A 65 -7.32 1.01 -3.18
CA ALA A 65 -8.68 0.95 -3.69
C ALA A 65 -8.82 -0.07 -4.83
N PRO A 66 -8.92 -1.38 -4.55
CA PRO A 66 -8.88 -2.41 -5.60
C PRO A 66 -10.00 -2.29 -6.65
N LYS A 67 -11.11 -1.63 -6.30
CA LYS A 67 -12.33 -1.54 -7.11
C LYS A 67 -12.62 -0.12 -7.64
N ARG A 68 -11.70 0.84 -7.50
CA ARG A 68 -11.94 2.23 -7.93
C ARG A 68 -12.15 2.35 -9.44
N HIS A 69 -11.59 1.45 -10.24
CA HIS A 69 -11.76 1.41 -11.70
C HIS A 69 -12.44 0.13 -12.18
N ALA A 70 -13.70 -0.07 -11.77
CA ALA A 70 -14.63 -1.10 -12.26
C ALA A 70 -14.20 -2.58 -12.14
N GLY A 71 -13.03 -2.86 -11.55
CA GLY A 71 -12.49 -4.22 -11.41
C GLY A 71 -10.98 -4.30 -11.22
N GLY A 72 -10.27 -3.16 -11.24
CA GLY A 72 -8.84 -3.08 -10.99
C GLY A 72 -8.37 -1.65 -10.72
N SER A 73 -7.06 -1.46 -10.74
CA SER A 73 -6.38 -0.18 -10.56
C SER A 73 -5.06 -0.17 -11.34
N ASN A 74 -4.58 1.01 -11.71
CA ASN A 74 -3.21 1.16 -12.19
C ASN A 74 -2.24 0.94 -11.03
N ALA A 75 -1.27 0.05 -11.23
CA ALA A 75 -0.21 -0.20 -10.29
C ALA A 75 1.15 0.13 -10.91
N MET A 76 1.98 0.83 -10.15
CA MET A 76 3.40 1.03 -10.43
C MET A 76 4.20 -0.03 -9.68
N PHE A 77 5.21 -0.58 -10.31
CA PHE A 77 6.07 -1.65 -9.79
C PHE A 77 7.43 -1.11 -9.38
N LEU A 78 8.21 -1.87 -8.59
CA LEU A 78 9.51 -1.45 -8.08
C LEU A 78 10.58 -1.23 -9.18
N ASP A 79 10.40 -1.78 -10.38
CA ASP A 79 11.24 -1.47 -11.55
C ASP A 79 10.80 -0.20 -12.31
N GLY A 80 9.72 0.45 -11.87
CA GLY A 80 9.19 1.70 -12.42
C GLY A 80 8.16 1.55 -13.54
N HIS A 81 7.82 0.33 -14.00
CA HIS A 81 6.73 0.19 -14.97
C HIS A 81 5.35 0.32 -14.31
N ALA A 82 4.35 0.66 -15.12
CA ALA A 82 2.96 0.72 -14.69
C ALA A 82 2.07 -0.18 -15.55
N GLN A 83 1.11 -0.85 -14.93
CA GLN A 83 0.11 -1.67 -15.62
C GLN A 83 -1.22 -1.69 -14.85
N ILE A 84 -2.32 -1.89 -15.58
CA ILE A 84 -3.62 -2.16 -14.97
C ILE A 84 -3.57 -3.58 -14.39
N ILE A 85 -3.88 -3.72 -13.11
CA ILE A 85 -4.00 -5.04 -12.45
C ILE A 85 -5.40 -5.27 -11.89
N PRO A 86 -5.94 -6.51 -11.97
CA PRO A 86 -7.23 -6.85 -11.40
C PRO A 86 -7.26 -6.66 -9.88
N ALA A 87 -8.44 -6.35 -9.34
CA ALA A 87 -8.69 -6.24 -7.91
C ALA A 87 -8.25 -7.50 -7.13
N THR A 88 -8.46 -8.67 -7.74
CA THR A 88 -8.08 -9.97 -7.19
C THR A 88 -6.57 -10.16 -7.05
N ASP A 89 -5.78 -9.44 -7.84
CA ASP A 89 -4.32 -9.42 -7.75
C ASP A 89 -3.82 -8.33 -6.80
N LEU A 90 -4.46 -7.16 -6.80
CA LEU A 90 -4.14 -6.05 -5.89
C LEU A 90 -4.22 -6.44 -4.42
N VAL A 91 -5.15 -7.31 -4.04
CA VAL A 91 -5.32 -7.75 -2.65
C VAL A 91 -4.39 -8.92 -2.26
N ARG A 92 -3.53 -9.40 -3.17
CA ARG A 92 -2.58 -10.48 -2.86
C ARG A 92 -1.34 -9.89 -2.21
N LEU A 93 -1.08 -10.23 -0.96
CA LEU A 93 0.09 -9.75 -0.20
C LEU A 93 1.42 -9.99 -0.93
N ARG A 94 1.55 -11.11 -1.64
CA ARG A 94 2.75 -11.45 -2.44
C ARG A 94 3.08 -10.42 -3.54
N ARG A 95 2.10 -9.61 -3.96
CA ARG A 95 2.30 -8.51 -4.91
C ARG A 95 2.89 -7.27 -4.24
N TRP A 96 2.92 -7.18 -2.92
CA TRP A 96 3.48 -6.04 -2.18
C TRP A 96 4.77 -6.40 -1.42
N ASP A 97 5.01 -7.68 -1.21
CA ASP A 97 6.21 -8.21 -0.55
C ASP A 97 7.40 -8.27 -1.52
N ASP A 98 8.42 -7.46 -1.25
CA ASP A 98 9.70 -7.43 -1.99
C ASP A 98 10.70 -8.50 -1.53
N TYR A 99 10.36 -9.25 -0.47
CA TYR A 99 11.17 -10.26 0.22
C TYR A 99 12.49 -9.74 0.82
N ASP A 100 12.67 -8.42 0.94
CA ASP A 100 13.89 -7.82 1.49
C ASP A 100 13.92 -7.85 3.04
N TYR A 101 12.76 -8.03 3.68
CA TYR A 101 12.62 -8.13 5.14
C TYR A 101 13.08 -9.46 5.75
N THR A 102 13.66 -10.36 4.96
CA THR A 102 14.17 -11.64 5.46
C THR A 102 15.45 -11.42 6.27
N SER A 103 15.35 -11.22 7.58
CA SER A 103 16.51 -11.31 8.48
C SER A 103 16.95 -12.77 8.66
N VAL A 104 17.33 -13.45 7.57
CA VAL A 104 18.21 -14.61 7.69
C VAL A 104 19.62 -14.03 7.82
N THR A 105 20.04 -13.85 9.07
CA THR A 105 21.45 -13.70 9.43
C THR A 105 22.17 -15.01 9.05
N PRO A 106 23.31 -14.98 8.35
CA PRO A 106 24.15 -16.15 8.19
C PRO A 106 24.74 -16.62 9.53
#